data_AF-A0AB34KE28-F1
#
_entry.id   AF-A0AB34KE28-F1
#
_cell.length_a   1.000
_cell.length_b   1.000
_cell.length_c   1.000
_cell.angle_alpha   90.00
_cell.angle_beta   90.00
_cell.angle_gamma   90.00
#
_symmetry.space_group_name_H-M   'P 1'
#
loop_
_entity.id
_entity.type
_entity.pdbx_description
1 polymer ?
#
loop_
_entity_poly.entity_id
_entity_poly.type
_entity_poly.pdbx_seq_one_letter_code
_entity_poly.pdbx_strand_id
1 'polypeptide(L)'
;MGLRHAESRSGYRSVLEGDLARVPRGDSVVFKFGQVDVDFVYYLKLASDPQLEFDTFAAESVSKYLSFVLPALDRFGIERTRFFLMTPNPTVVTDPFLQESLCTLPFMAADFKTKFKARLDSMLLPNMRKRTCYGRRYCELLMEEASKHNLQVINVYDCLLGSDGTAASPNDDAQHHLQGRHLSAMLPVLDQAFGAIHTQSLASALQAPPAEPKATVDATAMEWLKIYTEVMRGERALALQGHIRCSYTQLEASCGRPMRTSTTPEGPNFASWLLRFKLTPDGATLPGSGIVVHVKGRFVTPCRCCVWEVEAASEDGLSAVDMTWKLAEATLHPGAVDSLPGSVKTLASLQRSSPQLFHKLIRQLSIASTGNDT
;
A
#
# COMPACT_ATOMS: atom_id res chain seq x y z
N MET A 1 -17.59 -5.22 -9.97
CA MET A 1 -17.07 -3.98 -9.34
C MET A 1 -17.74 -3.80 -8.00
N GLY A 2 -16.97 -3.52 -6.95
CA GLY A 2 -17.46 -3.59 -5.56
C GLY A 2 -18.49 -2.54 -5.14
N LEU A 3 -18.63 -1.45 -5.91
CA LEU A 3 -19.46 -0.31 -5.49
C LEU A 3 -20.94 -0.40 -5.89
N ARG A 4 -21.28 -1.17 -6.93
CA ARG A 4 -22.69 -1.36 -7.33
C ARG A 4 -23.42 -2.39 -6.47
N HIS A 5 -22.70 -3.41 -6.00
CA HIS A 5 -23.27 -4.51 -5.23
C HIS A 5 -22.93 -4.33 -3.75
N ALA A 6 -23.94 -4.10 -2.91
CA ALA A 6 -23.75 -3.99 -1.47
C ALA A 6 -23.09 -5.24 -0.86
N GLU A 7 -23.35 -6.41 -1.46
CA GLU A 7 -22.76 -7.69 -1.08
C GLU A 7 -21.49 -8.05 -1.86
N SER A 8 -20.80 -7.07 -2.47
CA SER A 8 -19.55 -7.37 -3.14
C SER A 8 -18.57 -8.01 -2.16
N ARG A 9 -17.84 -9.04 -2.62
CA ARG A 9 -16.82 -9.73 -1.80
C ARG A 9 -15.80 -8.76 -1.19
N SER A 10 -15.58 -7.61 -1.82
CA SER A 10 -14.67 -6.58 -1.34
C SER A 10 -15.24 -5.68 -0.22
N GLY A 11 -16.56 -5.63 -0.02
CA GLY A 11 -17.21 -4.78 0.99
C GLY A 11 -17.04 -3.26 0.80
N TYR A 12 -16.33 -2.81 -0.23
CA TYR A 12 -15.92 -1.40 -0.41
C TYR A 12 -17.09 -0.41 -0.37
N ARG A 13 -18.26 -0.78 -0.90
CA ARG A 13 -19.45 0.08 -0.81
C ARG A 13 -19.80 0.42 0.65
N SER A 14 -19.91 -0.60 1.50
CA SER A 14 -20.27 -0.45 2.92
C SER A 14 -19.21 0.37 3.68
N VAL A 15 -17.93 0.13 3.38
CA VAL A 15 -16.83 0.91 3.96
C VAL A 15 -16.95 2.39 3.60
N LEU A 16 -17.11 2.71 2.31
CA LEU A 16 -17.24 4.10 1.85
C LEU A 16 -18.51 4.78 2.38
N GLU A 17 -19.64 4.06 2.40
CA GLU A 17 -20.88 4.57 3.01
C GLU A 17 -20.67 4.86 4.52
N GLY A 18 -19.95 3.99 5.24
CA GLY A 18 -19.60 4.18 6.64
C GLY A 18 -18.65 5.36 6.87
N ASP A 19 -17.70 5.59 5.97
CA ASP A 19 -16.79 6.74 6.02
C ASP A 19 -17.55 8.05 5.75
N LEU A 20 -18.40 8.08 4.71
CA LEU A 20 -19.24 9.23 4.38
C LEU A 20 -20.20 9.59 5.52
N ALA A 21 -20.81 8.60 6.17
CA ALA A 21 -21.72 8.82 7.29
C ALA A 21 -21.05 9.48 8.51
N ARG A 22 -19.72 9.42 8.61
CA ARG A 22 -18.94 9.98 9.72
C ARG A 22 -18.34 11.34 9.41
N VAL A 23 -18.46 11.83 8.17
CA VAL A 23 -17.94 13.14 7.78
C VAL A 23 -18.70 14.21 8.57
N PRO A 24 -18.01 15.08 9.34
CA PRO A 24 -18.65 16.19 10.04
C PRO A 24 -19.39 17.10 9.07
N ARG A 25 -20.53 17.64 9.52
CA ARG A 25 -21.28 18.60 8.72
C ARG A 25 -20.40 19.81 8.41
N GLY A 26 -20.25 20.06 7.12
CA GLY A 26 -19.50 21.19 6.59
C GLY A 26 -18.03 20.93 6.28
N ASP A 27 -17.55 19.71 6.51
CA ASP A 27 -16.24 19.30 6.02
C ASP A 27 -16.31 19.04 4.50
N SER A 28 -15.15 19.19 3.85
CA SER A 28 -15.01 18.85 2.43
C SER A 28 -14.68 17.37 2.26
N VAL A 29 -15.29 16.74 1.25
CA VAL A 29 -15.04 15.34 0.89
C VAL A 29 -14.32 15.30 -0.44
N VAL A 30 -13.19 14.60 -0.46
CA VAL A 30 -12.43 14.35 -1.68
C VAL A 30 -12.53 12.89 -2.03
N PHE A 31 -13.06 12.60 -3.21
CA PHE A 31 -13.24 11.23 -3.68
C PHE A 31 -12.41 11.01 -4.94
N LYS A 32 -11.52 10.02 -4.89
CA LYS A 32 -10.65 9.63 -6.00
C LYS A 32 -10.97 8.20 -6.41
N PHE A 33 -11.14 7.99 -7.71
CA PHE A 33 -11.32 6.66 -8.29
C PHE A 33 -10.66 6.57 -9.68
N GLY A 34 -10.76 5.39 -10.30
CA GLY A 34 -10.29 5.17 -11.66
C GLY A 34 -8.80 4.82 -11.80
N GLN A 35 -7.96 5.10 -10.79
CA GLN A 35 -6.53 4.75 -10.84
C GLN A 35 -6.31 3.27 -11.16
N VAL A 36 -6.94 2.38 -10.37
CA VAL A 36 -6.80 0.93 -10.55
C VAL A 36 -7.45 0.48 -11.86
N ASP A 37 -8.52 1.16 -12.31
CA ASP A 37 -9.18 0.82 -13.56
C ASP A 37 -8.31 1.08 -14.77
N VAL A 38 -7.70 2.27 -14.84
CA VAL A 38 -6.85 2.69 -15.94
C VAL A 38 -5.54 1.90 -15.95
N ASP A 39 -4.90 1.71 -14.79
CA ASP A 39 -3.60 1.04 -14.73
C ASP A 39 -3.69 -0.49 -14.80
N PHE A 40 -4.80 -1.10 -14.40
CA PHE A 40 -4.88 -2.57 -14.28
C PHE A 40 -6.14 -3.19 -14.88
N VAL A 41 -7.33 -2.75 -14.47
CA VAL A 41 -8.58 -3.44 -14.83
C VAL A 41 -8.81 -3.41 -16.34
N TYR A 42 -8.42 -2.32 -17.01
CA TYR A 42 -8.46 -2.25 -18.47
C TYR A 42 -7.66 -3.40 -19.10
N TYR A 43 -6.39 -3.58 -18.70
CA TYR A 43 -5.52 -4.64 -19.24
C TYR A 43 -5.99 -6.05 -18.88
N LEU A 44 -6.52 -6.24 -17.67
CA LEU A 44 -7.13 -7.50 -17.26
C LEU A 44 -8.29 -7.91 -18.17
N LYS A 45 -9.15 -6.95 -18.52
CA LYS A 45 -10.26 -7.19 -19.43
C LYS A 45 -9.78 -7.32 -20.87
N LEU A 46 -8.85 -6.49 -21.31
CA LEU A 46 -8.26 -6.53 -22.65
C LEU A 46 -7.59 -7.89 -22.92
N ALA A 47 -6.93 -8.48 -21.92
CA ALA A 47 -6.35 -9.82 -22.02
C ALA A 47 -7.39 -10.95 -22.16
N SER A 48 -8.67 -10.66 -21.86
CA SER A 48 -9.78 -11.61 -22.05
C SER A 48 -10.63 -11.27 -23.27
N ASP A 49 -10.66 -10.00 -23.67
CA ASP A 49 -11.36 -9.46 -24.83
C ASP A 49 -10.45 -8.48 -25.58
N PRO A 50 -9.69 -8.96 -26.58
CA PRO A 50 -8.75 -8.13 -27.33
C PRO A 50 -9.40 -7.01 -28.16
N GLN A 51 -10.73 -7.02 -28.34
CA GLN A 51 -11.48 -5.99 -29.06
C GLN A 51 -11.99 -4.87 -28.12
N LEU A 52 -11.62 -4.92 -26.83
CA LEU A 52 -12.06 -3.91 -25.87
C LEU A 52 -11.40 -2.54 -26.14
N GLU A 53 -12.21 -1.64 -26.67
CA GLU A 53 -11.84 -0.23 -26.85
C GLU A 53 -11.71 0.50 -25.51
N PHE A 54 -10.65 1.29 -25.35
CA PHE A 54 -10.38 2.01 -24.11
C PHE A 54 -11.48 3.02 -23.76
N ASP A 55 -11.99 3.77 -24.75
CA ASP A 55 -13.02 4.80 -24.53
C ASP A 55 -14.31 4.19 -23.99
N THR A 56 -14.75 3.05 -24.54
CA THR A 56 -15.91 2.30 -24.05
C THR A 56 -15.70 1.84 -22.61
N PHE A 57 -14.53 1.27 -22.32
CA PHE A 57 -14.17 0.85 -20.96
C PHE A 57 -14.17 2.03 -19.97
N ALA A 58 -13.57 3.15 -20.36
CA ALA A 58 -13.42 4.34 -19.52
C ALA A 58 -14.78 4.98 -19.23
N ALA A 59 -15.62 5.17 -20.26
CA ALA A 59 -16.96 5.73 -20.10
C ALA A 59 -17.83 4.85 -19.18
N GLU A 60 -17.79 3.53 -19.36
CA GLU A 60 -18.48 2.61 -18.46
C GLU A 60 -17.96 2.68 -17.02
N SER A 61 -16.64 2.79 -16.84
CA SER A 61 -16.03 2.88 -15.51
C SER A 61 -16.49 4.15 -14.79
N VAL A 62 -16.36 5.31 -15.43
CA VAL A 62 -16.82 6.61 -14.90
C VAL A 62 -18.30 6.55 -14.54
N SER A 63 -19.16 6.09 -15.47
CA SER A 63 -20.60 5.96 -15.24
C SER A 63 -20.92 5.08 -14.01
N LYS A 64 -20.19 3.97 -13.83
CA LYS A 64 -20.36 3.08 -12.67
C LYS A 64 -20.04 3.79 -11.35
N TYR A 65 -18.96 4.57 -11.28
CA TYR A 65 -18.61 5.33 -10.07
C TYR A 65 -19.62 6.44 -9.79
N LEU A 66 -20.02 7.21 -10.81
CA LEU A 66 -21.00 8.28 -10.65
C LEU A 66 -22.37 7.76 -10.21
N SER A 67 -22.77 6.56 -10.68
CA SER A 67 -24.00 5.90 -10.22
C SER A 67 -24.00 5.53 -8.73
N PHE A 68 -22.82 5.46 -8.09
CA PHE A 68 -22.68 5.31 -6.64
C PHE A 68 -22.56 6.67 -5.93
N VAL A 69 -21.73 7.57 -6.47
CA VAL A 69 -21.44 8.87 -5.84
C VAL A 69 -22.72 9.69 -5.69
N LEU A 70 -23.50 9.88 -6.76
CA LEU A 70 -24.64 10.79 -6.73
C LEU A 70 -25.68 10.41 -5.66
N PRO A 71 -26.16 9.14 -5.58
CA PRO A 71 -27.07 8.76 -4.51
C PRO A 71 -26.44 8.82 -3.11
N ALA A 72 -25.13 8.58 -2.99
CA ALA A 72 -24.44 8.66 -1.70
C ALA A 72 -24.39 10.09 -1.17
N LEU A 73 -24.14 11.09 -2.02
CA LEU A 73 -24.17 12.50 -1.61
C LEU A 73 -25.53 12.88 -1.05
N ASP A 74 -26.61 12.51 -1.75
CA ASP A 74 -27.98 12.80 -1.32
C ASP A 74 -28.31 12.08 0.00
N ARG A 75 -27.94 10.80 0.12
CA ARG A 75 -28.21 9.97 1.30
C ARG A 75 -27.50 10.47 2.56
N PHE A 76 -26.26 10.93 2.44
CA PHE A 76 -25.45 11.38 3.57
C PHE A 76 -25.48 12.90 3.76
N GLY A 77 -26.27 13.62 2.95
CA GLY A 77 -26.43 15.08 3.06
C GLY A 77 -25.14 15.85 2.79
N ILE A 78 -24.29 15.35 1.89
CA ILE A 78 -23.04 16.02 1.50
C ILE A 78 -23.36 17.05 0.41
N GLU A 79 -23.06 18.32 0.70
CA GLU A 79 -23.25 19.41 -0.25
C GLU A 79 -22.33 19.24 -1.47
N ARG A 80 -22.87 19.38 -2.69
CA ARG A 80 -22.09 19.29 -3.93
C ARG A 80 -20.96 20.32 -4.02
N THR A 81 -21.14 21.48 -3.38
CA THR A 81 -20.13 22.54 -3.27
C THR A 81 -18.94 22.18 -2.36
N ARG A 82 -19.06 21.11 -1.58
CA ARG A 82 -18.05 20.59 -0.66
C ARG A 82 -17.56 19.20 -1.04
N PHE A 83 -18.02 18.68 -2.18
CA PHE A 83 -17.59 17.42 -2.72
C PHE A 83 -16.70 17.62 -3.94
N PHE A 84 -15.52 17.04 -3.90
CA PHE A 84 -14.50 17.15 -4.92
C PHE A 84 -14.19 15.76 -5.48
N LEU A 85 -14.33 15.61 -6.79
CA LEU A 85 -13.78 14.47 -7.52
C LEU A 85 -12.32 14.77 -7.85
N MET A 86 -11.41 13.88 -7.45
CA MET A 86 -10.01 14.00 -7.86
C MET A 86 -9.74 13.06 -9.03
N THR A 87 -9.08 13.57 -10.07
CA THR A 87 -8.68 12.74 -11.21
C THR A 87 -7.68 11.65 -10.78
N PRO A 88 -7.57 10.53 -11.54
CA PRO A 88 -6.42 9.64 -11.41
C PRO A 88 -5.11 10.39 -11.68
N ASN A 89 -3.99 9.76 -11.35
CA ASN A 89 -2.65 10.23 -11.69
C ASN A 89 -2.24 9.67 -13.06
N PRO A 90 -1.31 10.32 -13.79
CA PRO A 90 -0.66 9.68 -14.92
C PRO A 90 0.09 8.44 -14.47
N THR A 91 0.20 7.46 -15.37
CA THR A 91 1.03 6.29 -15.13
C THR A 91 2.50 6.72 -14.99
N VAL A 92 3.14 6.26 -13.93
CA VAL A 92 4.58 6.49 -13.68
C VAL A 92 5.43 5.27 -14.03
N VAL A 93 4.81 4.16 -14.43
CA VAL A 93 5.51 2.93 -14.80
C VAL A 93 6.02 3.06 -16.23
N THR A 94 7.33 2.88 -16.45
CA THR A 94 7.92 2.89 -17.79
C THR A 94 7.69 1.56 -18.52
N ASP A 95 7.87 1.57 -19.84
CA ASP A 95 7.55 0.41 -20.69
C ASP A 95 8.28 -0.89 -20.32
N PRO A 96 9.58 -0.88 -19.94
CA PRO A 96 10.26 -2.09 -19.50
C PRO A 96 9.63 -2.78 -18.29
N PHE A 97 8.95 -2.04 -17.42
CA PHE A 97 8.39 -2.55 -16.18
C PHE A 97 6.87 -2.76 -16.22
N LEU A 98 6.21 -2.41 -17.33
CA LEU A 98 4.75 -2.45 -17.44
C LEU A 98 4.19 -3.85 -17.14
N GLN A 99 4.75 -4.87 -17.77
CA GLN A 99 4.25 -6.24 -17.63
C GLN A 99 4.38 -6.75 -16.18
N GLU A 100 5.53 -6.48 -15.55
CA GLU A 100 5.74 -6.82 -14.15
C GLU A 100 4.72 -6.10 -13.26
N SER A 101 4.54 -4.79 -13.49
CA SER A 101 3.60 -3.95 -12.75
C SER A 101 2.17 -4.49 -12.85
N LEU A 102 1.68 -4.84 -14.05
CA LEU A 102 0.34 -5.41 -14.24
C LEU A 102 0.11 -6.70 -13.43
N CYS A 103 1.17 -7.42 -13.09
CA CYS A 103 1.14 -8.63 -12.29
C CYS A 103 1.30 -8.39 -10.77
N THR A 104 1.38 -7.16 -10.27
CA THR A 104 1.56 -6.87 -8.83
C THR A 104 0.26 -6.76 -8.03
N LEU A 105 -0.92 -6.92 -8.63
CA LEU A 105 -2.18 -6.82 -7.87
C LEU A 105 -2.27 -7.96 -6.82
N PRO A 106 -2.38 -7.64 -5.52
CA PRO A 106 -2.21 -8.61 -4.43
C PRO A 106 -3.36 -9.63 -4.33
N PHE A 107 -4.50 -9.36 -4.95
CA PHE A 107 -5.68 -10.21 -4.91
C PHE A 107 -5.76 -11.22 -6.07
N MET A 108 -4.75 -11.28 -6.94
CA MET A 108 -4.71 -12.29 -8.00
C MET A 108 -4.28 -13.65 -7.43
N ALA A 109 -5.13 -14.67 -7.61
CA ALA A 109 -4.72 -16.05 -7.35
C ALA A 109 -3.50 -16.44 -8.21
N ALA A 110 -2.63 -17.32 -7.70
CA ALA A 110 -1.37 -17.67 -8.35
C ALA A 110 -1.58 -18.27 -9.76
N ASP A 111 -2.59 -19.11 -9.93
CA ASP A 111 -2.93 -19.71 -11.22
C ASP A 111 -3.45 -18.66 -12.21
N PHE A 112 -4.28 -17.73 -11.75
CA PHE A 112 -4.77 -16.60 -12.54
C PHE A 112 -3.63 -15.70 -12.97
N LYS A 113 -2.73 -15.34 -12.05
CA LYS A 113 -1.55 -14.51 -12.34
C LYS A 113 -0.66 -15.17 -13.39
N THR A 114 -0.45 -16.48 -13.32
CA THR A 114 0.31 -17.25 -14.31
C THR A 114 -0.35 -17.20 -15.70
N LYS A 115 -1.66 -17.45 -15.78
CA LYS A 115 -2.44 -17.38 -17.03
C LYS A 115 -2.45 -15.96 -17.61
N PHE A 116 -2.58 -14.95 -16.75
CA PHE A 116 -2.58 -13.55 -17.15
C PHE A 116 -1.21 -13.13 -17.69
N LYS A 117 -0.11 -13.50 -17.01
CA LYS A 117 1.25 -13.24 -17.49
C LYS A 117 1.49 -13.83 -18.88
N ALA A 118 1.11 -15.09 -19.09
CA ALA A 118 1.24 -15.75 -20.39
C ALA A 118 0.43 -15.06 -21.51
N ARG A 119 -0.71 -14.45 -21.17
CA ARG A 119 -1.46 -13.63 -22.13
C ARG A 119 -0.74 -12.33 -22.43
N LEU A 120 -0.25 -11.62 -21.41
CA LEU A 120 0.53 -10.39 -21.60
C LEU A 120 1.76 -10.62 -22.49
N ASP A 121 2.44 -11.78 -22.37
CA ASP A 121 3.59 -12.15 -23.21
C ASP A 121 3.28 -12.17 -24.73
N SER A 122 2.00 -12.38 -25.10
CA SER A 122 1.55 -12.42 -26.50
C SER A 122 0.81 -11.15 -26.94
N MET A 123 0.65 -10.17 -26.04
CA MET A 123 -0.04 -8.92 -26.33
C MET A 123 0.95 -7.81 -26.68
N LEU A 124 0.61 -7.00 -27.69
CA LEU A 124 1.30 -5.74 -27.91
C LEU A 124 0.78 -4.70 -26.90
N LEU A 125 1.52 -4.50 -25.82
CA LEU A 125 1.14 -3.53 -24.79
C LEU A 125 1.40 -2.08 -25.26
N PRO A 126 0.53 -1.13 -24.90
CA PRO A 126 0.72 0.28 -25.22
C PRO A 126 1.94 0.84 -24.49
N ASN A 127 2.75 1.62 -25.23
CA ASN A 127 3.86 2.37 -24.66
C ASN A 127 3.36 3.48 -23.71
N MET A 128 4.29 4.07 -22.96
CA MET A 128 3.98 5.04 -21.90
C MET A 128 3.20 6.23 -22.45
N ARG A 129 3.57 6.75 -23.62
CA ARG A 129 2.85 7.83 -24.29
C ARG A 129 1.38 7.48 -24.54
N LYS A 130 1.11 6.30 -25.11
CA LYS A 130 -0.26 5.85 -25.38
C LYS A 130 -1.04 5.62 -24.07
N ARG A 131 -0.39 5.10 -23.03
CA ARG A 131 -0.99 4.96 -21.69
C ARG A 131 -1.29 6.29 -21.02
N THR A 132 -0.44 7.30 -21.21
CA THR A 132 -0.73 8.67 -20.76
C THR A 132 -1.92 9.26 -21.53
N CYS A 133 -2.04 9.02 -22.84
CA CYS A 133 -3.23 9.42 -23.59
C CYS A 133 -4.51 8.75 -23.05
N TYR A 134 -4.46 7.46 -22.72
CA TYR A 134 -5.56 6.75 -22.07
C TYR A 134 -5.95 7.37 -20.73
N GLY A 135 -4.98 7.64 -19.84
CA GLY A 135 -5.25 8.28 -18.56
C GLY A 135 -5.84 9.69 -18.70
N ARG A 136 -5.34 10.49 -19.65
CA ARG A 136 -5.91 11.80 -19.98
C ARG A 136 -7.36 11.68 -20.47
N ARG A 137 -7.63 10.74 -21.38
CA ARG A 137 -8.98 10.50 -21.90
C ARG A 137 -9.96 10.08 -20.80
N TYR A 138 -9.51 9.28 -19.84
CA TYR A 138 -10.31 8.95 -18.66
C TYR A 138 -10.63 10.20 -17.82
N CYS A 139 -9.66 11.09 -17.62
CA CYS A 139 -9.86 12.34 -16.89
C CYS A 139 -10.85 13.27 -17.60
N GLU A 140 -10.76 13.38 -18.92
CA GLU A 140 -11.73 14.14 -19.74
C GLU A 140 -13.14 13.63 -19.54
N LEU A 141 -13.37 12.31 -19.70
CA LEU A 141 -14.67 11.69 -19.49
C LEU A 141 -15.20 11.89 -18.07
N LEU A 142 -14.32 11.80 -17.07
CA LEU A 142 -14.66 12.08 -15.67
C LEU A 142 -15.09 13.53 -15.46
N MET A 143 -14.36 14.49 -16.03
CA MET A 143 -14.66 15.92 -15.94
C MET A 143 -15.96 16.27 -16.67
N GLU A 144 -16.15 15.73 -17.88
CA GLU A 144 -17.38 15.87 -18.65
C GLU A 144 -18.58 15.35 -17.83
N GLU A 145 -18.49 14.15 -17.27
CA GLU A 145 -19.58 13.56 -16.48
C GLU A 145 -19.82 14.32 -15.18
N ALA A 146 -18.76 14.72 -14.46
CA ALA A 146 -18.87 15.54 -13.26
C ALA A 146 -19.58 16.88 -13.53
N SER A 147 -19.28 17.52 -14.67
CA SER A 147 -19.88 18.80 -15.06
C SER A 147 -21.40 18.70 -15.25
N LYS A 148 -21.90 17.61 -15.86
CA LYS A 148 -23.34 17.34 -16.02
C LYS A 148 -24.10 17.28 -14.69
N HIS A 149 -23.40 16.96 -13.61
CA HIS A 149 -23.95 16.85 -12.27
C HIS A 149 -23.57 18.00 -11.33
N ASN A 150 -22.94 19.06 -11.86
CA ASN A 150 -22.42 20.19 -11.09
C ASN A 150 -21.50 19.77 -9.93
N LEU A 151 -20.66 18.75 -10.14
CA LEU A 151 -19.63 18.34 -9.19
C LEU A 151 -18.32 19.06 -9.46
N GLN A 152 -17.58 19.39 -8.40
CA GLN A 152 -16.26 19.99 -8.54
C GLN A 152 -15.20 18.92 -8.83
N VAL A 153 -14.21 19.27 -9.65
CA VAL A 153 -13.11 18.37 -10.00
C VAL A 153 -11.76 19.01 -9.67
N ILE A 154 -10.90 18.25 -9.01
CA ILE A 154 -9.48 18.57 -8.79
C ILE A 154 -8.68 17.76 -9.81
N ASN A 155 -8.24 18.43 -10.88
CA ASN A 155 -7.40 17.82 -11.90
C ASN A 155 -5.94 17.80 -11.45
N VAL A 156 -5.54 16.70 -10.82
CA VAL A 156 -4.13 16.44 -10.45
C VAL A 156 -3.35 15.74 -11.55
N TYR A 157 -3.99 15.39 -12.67
CA TYR A 157 -3.35 14.61 -13.73
C TYR A 157 -2.30 15.45 -14.46
N ASP A 158 -2.69 16.65 -14.91
CA ASP A 158 -1.86 17.45 -15.82
C ASP A 158 -0.64 18.08 -15.13
N CYS A 159 -0.72 18.40 -13.83
CA CYS A 159 0.44 18.94 -13.11
C CYS A 159 1.57 17.92 -12.92
N LEU A 160 1.29 16.63 -13.11
CA LEU A 160 2.25 15.55 -13.00
C LEU A 160 2.91 15.18 -14.35
N LEU A 161 2.56 15.88 -15.43
CA LEU A 161 3.11 15.65 -16.75
C LEU A 161 4.36 16.49 -17.02
N GLY A 162 5.31 15.91 -17.74
CA GLY A 162 6.50 16.57 -18.26
C GLY A 162 6.23 17.22 -19.62
N SER A 163 7.26 17.93 -20.12
CA SER A 163 7.19 18.65 -21.40
C SER A 163 6.91 17.78 -22.62
N ASP A 164 7.20 16.48 -22.54
CA ASP A 164 6.99 15.52 -23.63
C ASP A 164 5.57 14.93 -23.67
N GLY A 165 4.73 15.31 -22.70
CA GLY A 165 3.37 14.83 -22.52
C GLY A 165 3.25 13.49 -21.79
N THR A 166 4.33 12.97 -21.18
CA THR A 166 4.30 11.80 -20.29
C THR A 166 4.53 12.21 -18.83
N ALA A 167 4.60 11.28 -17.87
CA ALA A 167 4.82 11.65 -16.46
C ALA A 167 6.22 12.28 -16.27
N ALA A 168 6.30 13.41 -15.57
CA ALA A 168 7.54 14.18 -15.39
C ALA A 168 8.63 13.44 -14.58
N SER A 169 8.25 12.45 -13.78
CA SER A 169 9.17 11.74 -12.88
C SER A 169 8.79 10.26 -12.78
N PRO A 170 8.95 9.48 -13.85
CA PRO A 170 8.60 8.07 -13.84
C PRO A 170 9.35 7.29 -12.76
N ASN A 171 8.88 6.09 -12.46
CA ASN A 171 9.56 5.15 -11.61
C ASN A 171 10.54 4.30 -12.44
N ASP A 172 11.69 3.99 -11.86
CA ASP A 172 12.72 3.14 -12.45
C ASP A 172 12.48 1.64 -12.14
N ASP A 173 11.25 1.29 -11.77
CA ASP A 173 10.83 -0.06 -11.39
C ASP A 173 9.33 -0.29 -11.70
N ALA A 174 8.80 -1.45 -11.30
CA ALA A 174 7.40 -1.83 -11.48
C ALA A 174 6.42 -1.16 -10.50
N GLN A 175 6.88 -0.25 -9.62
CA GLN A 175 6.00 0.48 -8.72
C GLN A 175 5.09 1.41 -9.51
N HIS A 176 3.79 1.33 -9.28
CA HIS A 176 2.81 2.18 -9.95
C HIS A 176 2.33 3.35 -9.08
N HIS A 177 2.69 3.35 -7.79
CA HIS A 177 2.37 4.44 -6.89
C HIS A 177 3.24 5.67 -7.14
N LEU A 178 2.63 6.86 -6.96
CA LEU A 178 3.41 8.08 -6.83
C LEU A 178 4.28 8.02 -5.57
N GLN A 179 5.51 8.50 -5.71
CA GLN A 179 6.47 8.68 -4.63
C GLN A 179 6.46 10.13 -4.10
N GLY A 180 7.11 10.38 -2.96
CA GLY A 180 7.14 11.70 -2.31
C GLY A 180 7.61 12.86 -3.21
N ARG A 181 8.47 12.58 -4.20
CA ARG A 181 8.95 13.59 -5.17
C ARG A 181 7.83 14.28 -5.97
N HIS A 182 6.71 13.60 -6.19
CA HIS A 182 5.58 14.11 -6.97
C HIS A 182 4.74 15.14 -6.20
N LEU A 183 4.85 15.17 -4.86
CA LEU A 183 4.02 16.02 -4.03
C LEU A 183 4.19 17.49 -4.38
N SER A 184 5.44 17.93 -4.60
CA SER A 184 5.77 19.30 -4.97
C SER A 184 4.99 19.82 -6.18
N ALA A 185 4.77 18.98 -7.19
CA ALA A 185 4.01 19.31 -8.39
C ALA A 185 2.48 19.35 -8.15
N MET A 186 1.97 18.56 -7.21
CA MET A 186 0.54 18.52 -6.87
C MET A 186 0.12 19.66 -5.94
N LEU A 187 1.02 20.15 -5.09
CA LEU A 187 0.69 21.12 -4.05
C LEU A 187 -0.01 22.39 -4.57
N PRO A 188 0.42 23.04 -5.66
CA PRO A 188 -0.27 24.23 -6.15
C PRO A 188 -1.73 23.97 -6.52
N VAL A 189 -2.03 22.82 -7.14
CA VAL A 189 -3.39 22.42 -7.52
C VAL A 189 -4.24 22.13 -6.29
N LEU A 190 -3.67 21.45 -5.29
CA LEU A 190 -4.36 21.17 -4.03
C LEU A 190 -4.60 22.46 -3.23
N ASP A 191 -3.60 23.36 -3.17
CA ASP A 191 -3.74 24.65 -2.50
C ASP A 191 -4.81 25.52 -3.17
N GLN A 192 -4.91 25.49 -4.51
CA GLN A 192 -5.99 26.17 -5.21
C GLN A 192 -7.37 25.58 -4.86
N ALA A 193 -7.48 24.25 -4.76
CA ALA A 193 -8.74 23.58 -4.43
C ALA A 193 -9.18 23.81 -2.97
N PHE A 194 -8.23 23.97 -2.04
CA PHE A 194 -8.51 24.03 -0.60
C PHE A 194 -8.15 25.38 0.07
N GLY A 195 -7.82 26.41 -0.72
CA GLY A 195 -7.56 27.76 -0.20
C GLY A 195 -6.21 27.91 0.54
N ALA A 196 -5.17 27.23 0.09
CA ALA A 196 -3.77 27.35 0.57
C ALA A 196 -3.52 27.03 2.06
N ILE A 197 -4.38 26.23 2.70
CA ILE A 197 -4.23 25.82 4.11
C ILE A 197 -3.07 24.81 4.30
N HIS A 198 -2.67 24.08 3.24
CA HIS A 198 -1.76 22.93 3.35
C HIS A 198 -0.26 23.28 3.32
N THR A 199 0.11 24.42 2.74
CA THR A 199 1.51 24.87 2.64
C THR A 199 2.13 25.18 4.01
N GLN A 200 1.34 25.49 5.04
CA GLN A 200 1.82 25.69 6.42
C GLN A 200 2.17 24.37 7.14
N SER A 201 1.57 23.24 6.75
CA SER A 201 1.77 21.95 7.46
C SER A 201 3.00 21.17 6.95
N LEU A 202 3.36 21.32 5.67
CA LEU A 202 4.44 20.56 5.04
C LEU A 202 5.85 21.08 5.35
N ALA A 203 5.99 22.37 5.67
CA ALA A 203 7.28 22.95 6.09
C ALA A 203 7.84 22.28 7.36
N SER A 204 6.97 21.72 8.20
CA SER A 204 7.37 20.99 9.42
C SER A 204 7.72 19.51 9.19
N ALA A 205 7.37 18.93 8.03
CA ALA A 205 7.53 17.51 7.74
C ALA A 205 8.77 17.16 6.88
N LEU A 206 9.45 18.16 6.34
CA LEU A 206 10.68 18.00 5.53
C LEU A 206 11.94 18.15 6.38
N GLN A 207 12.01 17.48 7.53
CA GLN A 207 13.31 17.19 8.13
C GLN A 207 13.92 16.00 7.39
N ALA A 208 15.14 16.16 6.88
CA ALA A 208 15.91 15.06 6.33
C ALA A 208 15.92 13.90 7.34
N PRO A 209 15.75 12.63 6.89
CA PRO A 209 15.86 11.51 7.81
C PRO A 209 17.22 11.61 8.52
N PRO A 210 17.27 11.40 9.86
CA PRO A 210 18.55 11.36 10.56
C PRO A 210 19.45 10.34 9.86
N ALA A 211 20.74 10.67 9.73
CA ALA A 211 21.72 9.80 9.11
C ALA A 211 21.57 8.38 9.68
N GLU A 212 21.32 7.41 8.80
CA GLU A 212 21.09 6.03 9.22
C GLU A 212 22.31 5.55 10.01
N PRO A 213 22.13 5.03 11.24
CA PRO A 213 23.24 4.42 11.95
C PRO A 213 23.78 3.27 11.11
N LYS A 214 25.10 3.15 11.02
CA LYS A 214 25.76 1.98 10.42
C LYS A 214 25.35 0.76 11.23
N ALA A 215 24.28 0.09 10.83
CA ALA A 215 23.75 -1.06 11.54
C ALA A 215 24.70 -2.24 11.32
N THR A 216 25.38 -2.68 12.37
CA THR A 216 26.15 -3.92 12.36
C THR A 216 25.17 -5.10 12.40
N VAL A 217 25.38 -6.08 11.51
CA VAL A 217 24.60 -7.32 11.50
C VAL A 217 25.20 -8.26 12.55
N ASP A 218 24.52 -8.40 13.69
CA ASP A 218 24.89 -9.33 14.76
C ASP A 218 24.19 -10.69 14.60
N ALA A 219 24.46 -11.63 15.51
CA ALA A 219 23.89 -12.97 15.47
C ALA A 219 22.34 -12.96 15.52
N THR A 220 21.76 -12.05 16.31
CA THR A 220 20.32 -11.85 16.41
C THR A 220 19.73 -11.37 15.08
N ALA A 221 20.40 -10.45 14.39
CA ALA A 221 19.99 -9.98 13.07
C ALA A 221 20.05 -11.09 12.01
N MET A 222 21.04 -11.99 12.06
CA MET A 222 21.14 -13.12 11.13
C MET A 222 20.01 -14.13 11.34
N GLU A 223 19.64 -14.41 12.59
CA GLU A 223 18.50 -15.27 12.91
C GLU A 223 17.19 -14.68 12.37
N TRP A 224 16.96 -13.39 12.62
CA TRP A 224 15.80 -12.68 12.13
C TRP A 224 15.74 -12.58 10.61
N LEU A 225 16.88 -12.43 9.94
CA LEU A 225 16.97 -12.42 8.49
C LEU A 225 16.54 -13.76 7.89
N LYS A 226 16.85 -14.88 8.54
CA LYS A 226 16.36 -16.21 8.16
C LYS A 226 14.85 -16.28 8.29
N ILE A 227 14.29 -15.95 9.47
CA ILE A 227 12.83 -15.97 9.72
C ILE A 227 12.09 -15.07 8.72
N TYR A 228 12.60 -13.85 8.50
CA TYR A 228 12.04 -12.93 7.53
C TYR A 228 12.03 -13.52 6.13
N THR A 229 13.14 -14.14 5.70
CA THR A 229 13.24 -14.78 4.38
C THR A 229 12.24 -15.94 4.23
N GLU A 230 12.11 -16.79 5.26
CA GLU A 230 11.15 -17.90 5.27
C GLU A 230 9.71 -17.40 5.12
N VAL A 231 9.33 -16.35 5.86
CA VAL A 231 7.98 -15.74 5.79
C VAL A 231 7.75 -15.13 4.41
N MET A 232 8.71 -14.37 3.89
CA MET A 232 8.56 -13.70 2.58
C MET A 232 8.51 -14.67 1.41
N ARG A 233 9.12 -15.86 1.53
CA ARG A 233 9.07 -16.93 0.52
C ARG A 233 7.88 -17.86 0.68
N GLY A 234 7.10 -17.71 1.75
CA GLY A 234 6.02 -18.63 2.10
C GLY A 234 6.49 -20.00 2.60
N GLU A 235 7.78 -20.16 2.90
CA GLU A 235 8.35 -21.37 3.50
C GLU A 235 7.88 -21.51 4.96
N ARG A 236 7.68 -20.38 5.64
CA ARG A 236 6.95 -20.30 6.92
C ARG A 236 5.55 -19.78 6.64
N ALA A 237 4.59 -20.69 6.53
CA ALA A 237 3.20 -20.37 6.24
C ALA A 237 2.55 -19.66 7.43
N LEU A 238 2.28 -18.36 7.30
CA LEU A 238 1.44 -17.60 8.21
C LEU A 238 0.08 -17.39 7.55
N ALA A 239 -0.99 -17.62 8.30
CA ALA A 239 -2.36 -17.36 7.85
C ALA A 239 -3.02 -16.36 8.79
N LEU A 240 -4.02 -15.63 8.31
CA LEU A 240 -4.83 -14.74 9.14
C LEU A 240 -5.52 -15.54 10.25
N GLN A 241 -5.20 -15.24 11.50
CA GLN A 241 -5.75 -15.91 12.68
C GLN A 241 -6.80 -15.05 13.39
N GLY A 242 -6.74 -13.73 13.23
CA GLY A 242 -7.72 -12.83 13.83
C GLY A 242 -7.42 -11.36 13.64
N HIS A 243 -8.21 -10.55 14.32
CA HIS A 243 -8.08 -9.10 14.33
C HIS A 243 -8.03 -8.57 15.75
N ILE A 244 -7.20 -7.56 15.99
CA ILE A 244 -7.20 -6.80 17.22
C ILE A 244 -7.45 -5.31 16.93
N ARG A 245 -8.03 -4.58 17.88
CA ARG A 245 -8.21 -3.13 17.78
C ARG A 245 -7.29 -2.46 18.79
N CYS A 246 -6.32 -1.68 18.31
CA CYS A 246 -5.47 -0.89 19.19
C CYS A 246 -4.88 0.33 18.49
N SER A 247 -4.34 1.24 19.29
CA SER A 247 -3.66 2.43 18.77
C SER A 247 -2.27 2.08 18.26
N TYR A 248 -1.81 2.88 17.30
CA TYR A 248 -0.44 2.83 16.81
C TYR A 248 0.59 3.02 17.94
N THR A 249 0.37 4.02 18.80
CA THR A 249 1.27 4.38 19.89
C THR A 249 1.47 3.24 20.88
N GLN A 250 0.43 2.45 21.14
CA GLN A 250 0.50 1.29 22.03
C GLN A 250 1.44 0.21 21.48
N LEU A 251 1.30 -0.18 20.20
CA LEU A 251 2.18 -1.18 19.61
C LEU A 251 3.61 -0.66 19.42
N GLU A 252 3.78 0.62 19.04
CA GLU A 252 5.11 1.22 18.90
C GLU A 252 5.87 1.29 20.22
N ALA A 253 5.19 1.62 21.32
CA ALA A 253 5.80 1.66 22.65
C ALA A 253 6.34 0.28 23.06
N SER A 254 5.60 -0.79 22.75
CA SER A 254 5.97 -2.15 23.16
C SER A 254 6.92 -2.86 22.19
N CYS A 255 6.81 -2.59 20.88
CA CYS A 255 7.53 -3.31 19.83
C CYS A 255 8.64 -2.51 19.16
N GLY A 256 8.76 -1.22 19.50
CA GLY A 256 9.54 -0.24 18.76
C GLY A 256 8.89 0.13 17.42
N ARG A 257 9.64 0.90 16.63
CA ARG A 257 9.16 1.42 15.35
C ARG A 257 8.72 0.28 14.42
N PRO A 258 7.52 0.35 13.80
CA PRO A 258 7.06 -0.63 12.82
C PRO A 258 8.01 -0.73 11.64
N MET A 259 7.79 -1.72 10.78
CA MET A 259 8.34 -1.76 9.41
C MET A 259 7.70 -0.69 8.50
N ARG A 260 7.28 0.47 9.05
CA ARG A 260 6.86 1.62 8.24
C ARG A 260 8.07 2.10 7.48
N THR A 261 7.99 2.06 6.15
CA THR A 261 8.62 3.00 5.22
C THR A 261 8.59 2.36 3.84
N SER A 262 7.62 2.63 2.97
CA SER A 262 7.66 2.21 1.54
C SER A 262 7.88 0.71 1.22
N THR A 263 7.96 -0.16 2.22
CA THR A 263 8.54 -1.51 2.13
C THR A 263 7.52 -2.62 2.27
N THR A 264 6.32 -2.31 2.76
CA THR A 264 5.20 -3.24 2.74
C THR A 264 4.53 -3.14 1.35
N PRO A 265 4.28 -4.26 0.63
CA PRO A 265 3.54 -4.26 -0.64
C PRO A 265 2.24 -3.44 -0.62
N GLU A 266 1.68 -3.25 0.57
CA GLU A 266 0.40 -2.61 0.85
C GLU A 266 0.44 -1.07 0.85
N GLY A 267 1.63 -0.44 0.82
CA GLY A 267 1.78 1.01 0.61
C GLY A 267 1.97 1.87 1.89
N PRO A 268 2.02 3.21 1.75
CA PRO A 268 2.49 4.12 2.81
C PRO A 268 1.56 4.23 4.02
N ASN A 269 0.31 3.79 3.88
CA ASN A 269 -0.70 3.79 4.94
C ASN A 269 -0.76 2.46 5.69
N PHE A 270 0.27 1.62 5.61
CA PHE A 270 0.33 0.38 6.37
C PHE A 270 1.50 0.39 7.33
N ALA A 271 1.30 -0.22 8.50
CA ALA A 271 2.37 -0.69 9.34
C ALA A 271 2.28 -2.18 9.45
N SER A 272 3.45 -2.75 9.62
CA SER A 272 3.56 -4.11 10.08
C SER A 272 4.69 -4.28 11.08
N TRP A 273 4.52 -5.28 11.94
CA TRP A 273 5.57 -5.82 12.78
C TRP A 273 5.68 -7.30 12.52
N LEU A 274 6.92 -7.79 12.41
CA LEU A 274 7.20 -9.20 12.59
C LEU A 274 7.72 -9.36 14.02
N LEU A 275 6.95 -10.07 14.83
CA LEU A 275 7.16 -10.26 16.25
C LEU A 275 7.45 -11.73 16.54
N ARG A 276 8.25 -11.99 17.56
CA ARG A 276 8.47 -13.33 18.11
C ARG A 276 8.17 -13.28 19.60
N PHE A 277 7.14 -14.00 20.01
CA PHE A 277 6.78 -14.15 21.42
C PHE A 277 7.56 -15.31 22.05
N LYS A 278 8.25 -15.03 23.16
CA LYS A 278 9.04 -16.04 23.88
C LYS A 278 8.13 -16.96 24.69
N LEU A 279 8.22 -18.27 24.46
CA LEU A 279 7.41 -19.29 25.11
C LEU A 279 8.12 -19.88 26.34
N THR A 280 8.41 -19.08 27.38
CA THR A 280 8.85 -19.62 28.69
C THR A 280 8.56 -18.66 29.84
N PRO A 281 8.03 -19.13 30.98
CA PRO A 281 7.83 -18.32 32.19
C PRO A 281 9.15 -17.91 32.89
N ASP A 282 10.25 -18.66 32.70
CA ASP A 282 11.43 -18.58 33.56
C ASP A 282 12.74 -18.17 32.84
N GLY A 283 12.65 -17.42 31.74
CA GLY A 283 13.82 -16.72 31.16
C GLY A 283 14.86 -17.58 30.43
N ALA A 284 14.77 -18.91 30.47
CA ALA A 284 15.60 -19.79 29.64
C ALA A 284 15.00 -19.92 28.23
N THR A 285 15.30 -18.96 27.37
CA THR A 285 14.91 -19.03 25.94
C THR A 285 15.89 -19.94 25.20
N LEU A 286 15.39 -21.00 24.57
CA LEU A 286 16.15 -21.65 23.50
C LEU A 286 16.22 -20.64 22.33
N PRO A 287 17.41 -20.38 21.76
CA PRO A 287 17.54 -19.56 20.56
C PRO A 287 16.61 -20.13 19.47
N GLY A 288 15.69 -19.31 18.95
CA GLY A 288 14.76 -19.71 17.89
C GLY A 288 13.42 -20.29 18.33
N SER A 289 13.16 -20.51 19.63
CA SER A 289 11.84 -20.94 20.10
C SER A 289 10.90 -19.75 20.35
N GLY A 290 9.65 -19.85 19.88
CA GLY A 290 8.64 -18.81 20.09
C GLY A 290 7.59 -18.74 18.98
N ILE A 291 6.47 -18.08 19.29
CA ILE A 291 5.41 -17.85 18.31
C ILE A 291 5.80 -16.67 17.43
N VAL A 292 5.94 -16.91 16.13
CA VAL A 292 6.19 -15.85 15.15
C VAL A 292 4.86 -15.31 14.65
N VAL A 293 4.69 -14.00 14.76
CA VAL A 293 3.46 -13.30 14.41
C VAL A 293 3.78 -12.15 13.47
N HIS A 294 3.00 -12.03 12.41
CA HIS A 294 3.00 -10.86 11.54
C HIS A 294 1.74 -10.05 11.83
N VAL A 295 1.93 -8.87 12.43
CA VAL A 295 0.85 -7.93 12.76
C VAL A 295 0.81 -6.88 11.67
N LYS A 296 -0.30 -6.76 10.94
CA LYS A 296 -0.48 -5.79 9.85
C LYS A 296 -1.66 -4.89 10.14
N GLY A 297 -1.58 -3.61 9.82
CA GLY A 297 -2.72 -2.73 9.97
C GLY A 297 -2.60 -1.48 9.16
N ARG A 298 -3.77 -0.96 8.79
CA ARG A 298 -3.89 0.25 7.98
C ARG A 298 -4.03 1.46 8.89
N PHE A 299 -3.19 2.45 8.66
CA PHE A 299 -3.33 3.79 9.20
C PHE A 299 -4.51 4.50 8.59
N VAL A 300 -5.35 5.04 9.46
CA VAL A 300 -6.36 6.04 9.10
C VAL A 300 -6.02 7.27 9.92
N THR A 301 -5.39 8.29 9.32
CA THR A 301 -5.21 9.59 9.99
C THR A 301 -6.56 10.32 9.99
N PRO A 302 -7.02 10.95 11.09
CA PRO A 302 -6.36 11.15 12.40
C PRO A 302 -6.77 10.11 13.47
N CYS A 303 -7.26 8.93 13.08
CA CYS A 303 -7.77 7.93 14.00
C CYS A 303 -6.65 7.31 14.85
N ARG A 304 -6.78 7.52 16.17
CA ARG A 304 -5.93 6.92 17.21
C ARG A 304 -6.17 5.42 17.40
N CYS A 305 -7.02 4.76 16.62
CA CYS A 305 -7.35 3.34 16.74
C CYS A 305 -7.40 2.69 15.35
N CYS A 306 -6.69 1.58 15.17
CA CYS A 306 -6.61 0.83 13.92
C CYS A 306 -7.02 -0.64 14.18
N VAL A 307 -7.60 -1.28 13.16
CA VAL A 307 -7.76 -2.74 13.15
C VAL A 307 -6.47 -3.34 12.63
N TRP A 308 -5.89 -4.25 13.41
CA TRP A 308 -4.68 -4.98 13.06
C TRP A 308 -5.03 -6.44 12.80
N GLU A 309 -4.60 -6.94 11.66
CA GLU A 309 -4.60 -8.34 11.26
C GLU A 309 -3.42 -9.05 11.94
N VAL A 310 -3.71 -10.20 12.55
CA VAL A 310 -2.71 -11.04 13.21
C VAL A 310 -2.57 -12.31 12.38
N GLU A 311 -1.40 -12.49 11.75
CA GLU A 311 -1.06 -13.69 11.00
C GLU A 311 -0.05 -14.53 11.79
N ALA A 312 -0.32 -15.82 11.92
CA ALA A 312 0.57 -16.78 12.58
C ALA A 312 0.42 -18.18 11.95
N ALA A 313 1.28 -19.13 12.34
CA ALA A 313 1.09 -20.54 12.02
C ALA A 313 -0.23 -21.06 12.63
N SER A 314 -0.90 -21.98 11.96
CA SER A 314 -2.25 -22.45 12.36
C SER A 314 -2.28 -23.05 13.77
N GLU A 315 -1.23 -23.77 14.17
CA GLU A 315 -1.09 -24.36 15.51
C GLU A 315 -0.92 -23.32 16.62
N ASP A 316 -0.44 -22.12 16.28
CA ASP A 316 -0.21 -21.03 17.22
C ASP A 316 -1.35 -20.01 17.26
N GLY A 317 -2.39 -20.18 16.44
CA GLY A 317 -3.29 -19.09 16.07
C GLY A 317 -4.00 -18.40 17.23
N LEU A 318 -4.57 -19.18 18.17
CA LEU A 318 -5.25 -18.62 19.34
C LEU A 318 -4.28 -17.88 20.29
N SER A 319 -3.11 -18.47 20.53
CA SER A 319 -2.08 -17.88 21.38
C SER A 319 -1.48 -16.61 20.75
N ALA A 320 -1.28 -16.58 19.43
CA ALA A 320 -0.79 -15.42 18.71
C ALA A 320 -1.73 -14.21 18.86
N VAL A 321 -3.04 -14.42 18.71
CA VAL A 321 -4.04 -13.34 18.87
C VAL A 321 -4.08 -12.84 20.31
N ASP A 322 -4.13 -13.75 21.30
CA ASP A 322 -4.14 -13.39 22.73
C ASP A 322 -2.88 -12.62 23.15
N MET A 323 -1.70 -13.09 22.76
CA MET A 323 -0.44 -12.42 23.11
C MET A 323 -0.30 -11.05 22.44
N THR A 324 -0.74 -10.90 21.19
CA THR A 324 -0.74 -9.61 20.50
C THR A 324 -1.74 -8.64 21.14
N TRP A 325 -2.90 -9.13 21.58
CA TRP A 325 -3.87 -8.34 22.33
C TRP A 325 -3.29 -7.88 23.69
N LYS A 326 -2.69 -8.79 24.47
CA LYS A 326 -2.01 -8.45 25.74
C LYS A 326 -0.89 -7.44 25.56
N LEU A 327 -0.12 -7.57 24.48
CA LEU A 327 0.94 -6.62 24.12
C LEU A 327 0.38 -5.23 23.80
N ALA A 328 -0.77 -5.16 23.12
CA ALA A 328 -1.45 -3.92 22.80
C ALA A 328 -2.09 -3.24 24.03
N GLU A 329 -2.48 -4.01 25.04
CA GLU A 329 -2.96 -3.52 26.33
C GLU A 329 -1.84 -3.20 27.34
N ALA A 330 -0.58 -3.38 26.94
CA ALA A 330 0.60 -3.25 27.81
C ALA A 330 0.55 -4.15 29.06
N THR A 331 -0.17 -5.28 28.98
CA THR A 331 -0.21 -6.31 30.04
C THR A 331 0.87 -7.37 29.85
N LEU A 332 1.52 -7.41 28.68
CA LEU A 332 2.69 -8.23 28.41
C LEU A 332 3.97 -7.38 28.50
N HIS A 333 4.96 -7.86 29.26
CA HIS A 333 6.25 -7.16 29.38
C HIS A 333 6.99 -7.07 28.04
N PRO A 334 7.60 -5.91 27.69
CA PRO A 334 8.36 -5.76 26.45
C PRO A 334 9.49 -6.79 26.27
N GLY A 335 10.09 -7.28 27.37
CA GLY A 335 11.13 -8.32 27.30
C GLY A 335 10.64 -9.71 26.83
N ALA A 336 9.32 -9.94 26.82
CA ALA A 336 8.69 -11.18 26.38
C ALA A 336 8.48 -11.24 24.85
N VAL A 337 8.75 -10.15 24.14
CA VAL A 337 8.62 -10.07 22.68
C VAL A 337 9.93 -9.56 22.06
N ASP A 338 10.39 -10.24 21.01
CA ASP A 338 11.43 -9.72 20.13
C ASP A 338 10.75 -9.14 18.88
N SER A 339 11.25 -8.00 18.38
CA SER A 339 10.80 -7.43 17.11
C SER A 339 11.91 -7.42 16.07
N LEU A 340 11.54 -7.39 14.79
CA LEU A 340 12.49 -7.39 13.68
C LEU A 340 13.55 -6.26 13.83
N PRO A 341 14.86 -6.59 13.88
CA PRO A 341 15.92 -5.59 14.06
C PRO A 341 16.00 -4.58 12.91
N GLY A 342 16.51 -3.39 13.22
CA GLY A 342 16.70 -2.31 12.25
C GLY A 342 17.60 -2.70 11.07
N SER A 343 18.70 -3.42 11.34
CA SER A 343 19.61 -3.95 10.31
C SER A 343 18.89 -4.84 9.29
N VAL A 344 17.98 -5.71 9.74
CA VAL A 344 17.19 -6.59 8.87
C VAL A 344 16.16 -5.78 8.07
N LYS A 345 15.53 -4.76 8.67
CA LYS A 345 14.65 -3.84 7.94
C LYS A 345 15.38 -3.12 6.80
N THR A 346 16.61 -2.67 7.04
CA THR A 346 17.48 -2.06 6.03
C THR A 346 17.84 -3.05 4.92
N LEU A 347 18.24 -4.28 5.28
CA LEU A 347 18.55 -5.33 4.32
C LEU A 347 17.33 -5.72 3.46
N ALA A 348 16.14 -5.79 4.04
CA ALA A 348 14.90 -6.03 3.30
C ALA A 348 14.60 -4.89 2.31
N SER A 349 14.88 -3.64 2.69
CA SER A 349 14.80 -2.48 1.78
C SER A 349 15.77 -2.64 0.61
N LEU A 350 17.03 -2.98 0.89
CA LEU A 350 18.06 -3.23 -0.12
C LEU A 350 17.74 -4.42 -1.03
N GLN A 351 17.12 -5.49 -0.52
CA GLN A 351 16.69 -6.62 -1.34
C GLN A 351 15.70 -6.19 -2.42
N ARG A 352 14.79 -5.27 -2.10
CA ARG A 352 13.82 -4.73 -3.06
C ARG A 352 14.43 -3.73 -4.01
N SER A 353 15.25 -2.79 -3.51
CA SER A 353 15.81 -1.70 -4.32
C SER A 353 17.05 -2.08 -5.13
N SER A 354 17.81 -3.08 -4.67
CA SER A 354 19.03 -3.56 -5.33
C SER A 354 19.31 -5.03 -5.00
N PRO A 355 18.62 -5.97 -5.66
CA PRO A 355 18.78 -7.42 -5.41
C PRO A 355 20.23 -7.90 -5.53
N GLN A 356 21.00 -7.33 -6.46
CA GLN A 356 22.41 -7.66 -6.70
C GLN A 356 23.30 -7.27 -5.52
N LEU A 357 23.09 -6.07 -4.97
CA LEU A 357 23.81 -5.60 -3.79
C LEU A 357 23.41 -6.41 -2.55
N PHE A 358 22.13 -6.74 -2.41
CA PHE A 358 21.65 -7.64 -1.36
C PHE A 358 22.33 -9.01 -1.44
N HIS A 359 22.34 -9.67 -2.60
CA HIS A 359 23.02 -10.96 -2.78
C HIS A 359 24.52 -10.88 -2.47
N LYS A 360 25.19 -9.76 -2.81
CA LYS A 360 26.58 -9.51 -2.47
C LYS A 360 26.78 -9.40 -0.95
N LEU A 361 25.91 -8.67 -0.25
CA LEU A 361 25.95 -8.50 1.21
C LEU A 361 25.68 -9.83 1.93
N ILE A 362 24.66 -10.59 1.51
CA ILE A 362 24.37 -11.92 2.06
C ILE A 362 25.58 -12.84 1.90
N ARG A 363 26.21 -12.86 0.72
CA ARG A 363 27.40 -13.68 0.47
C ARG A 363 28.59 -13.28 1.34
N GLN A 364 28.80 -11.98 1.57
CA GLN A 364 29.85 -11.49 2.46
C GLN A 364 29.58 -11.86 3.93
N LEU A 365 28.32 -11.82 4.37
CA LEU A 365 27.91 -12.21 5.71
C LEU A 365 28.08 -13.72 5.96
N SER A 366 27.75 -14.56 4.97
CA SER A 366 27.96 -16.02 5.06
C SER A 366 29.43 -16.42 5.16
N ILE A 367 30.34 -15.64 4.57
CA ILE A 367 31.80 -15.87 4.64
C ILE A 367 32.35 -15.45 6.01
N ALA A 368 31.83 -14.37 6.60
CA ALA A 368 32.25 -13.89 7.91
C ALA A 368 31.83 -14.83 9.06
N SER A 369 30.67 -15.49 8.96
CA SER A 369 30.18 -16.44 9.98
C SER A 369 30.97 -17.74 10.02
N THR A 370 31.61 -18.15 8.92
CA THR A 370 32.42 -19.38 8.86
C THR A 370 33.87 -19.18 9.31
N GLY A 371 34.30 -17.94 9.56
CA GLY A 371 35.68 -17.60 9.94
C GLY A 371 35.94 -17.49 11.44
N ASN A 372 34.94 -17.73 12.30
CA ASN A 372 35.05 -17.63 13.76
C ASN A 372 35.08 -18.99 14.49
N ASP A 373 35.13 -20.11 13.73
CA ASP A 373 35.23 -21.48 14.28
C ASP A 373 36.64 -22.07 14.10
N THR A 374 37.70 -21.27 14.32
CA THR A 374 39.09 -21.76 14.40
C THR A 374 39.79 -21.31 15.66
#